data_AF-A0A9P6LG01-F1
#
_entry.id   AF-A0A9P6LG01-F1
#
_cell.length_a   1.000
_cell.length_b   1.000
_cell.length_c   1.000
_cell.angle_alpha   90.00
_cell.angle_beta   90.00
_cell.angle_gamma   90.00
#
_symmetry.space_group_name_H-M   'P 1'
#
loop_
_entity.id
_entity.type
_entity.pdbx_description
1 polymer ?
#
loop_
_entity_poly.entity_id
_entity_poly.type
_entity_poly.pdbx_seq_one_letter_code
_entity_poly.pdbx_strand_id
1 'polypeptide(L)'
;MKFSILGFAAAAAMLVSATPLGDSSVEIRDESSVLETRQTSSGCYYFASPTCCVPTVCMCAGSRIYQINRDNQNRGLHGCDPPWGFIGTGYTSYPGSCCRLASNGAIEKAEEDGSVQTIEASPMEA
;
A
#
# COMPACT_ATOMS: atom_id res chain seq x y z
N MET A 1 -58.56 6.29 -27.78
CA MET A 1 -58.93 5.27 -28.80
C MET A 1 -57.65 4.53 -29.19
N LYS A 2 -57.54 3.24 -28.82
CA LYS A 2 -57.45 2.05 -29.73
C LYS A 2 -56.09 1.95 -30.46
N PHE A 3 -55.12 1.28 -29.83
CA PHE A 3 -54.67 -0.12 -30.02
C PHE A 3 -53.87 -0.35 -31.31
N SER A 4 -52.63 -0.82 -31.19
CA SER A 4 -52.23 -2.10 -31.79
C SER A 4 -50.84 -2.55 -31.35
N ILE A 5 -50.81 -3.79 -30.88
CA ILE A 5 -49.68 -4.57 -30.37
C ILE A 5 -49.17 -5.46 -31.52
N LEU A 6 -47.87 -5.50 -31.74
CA LEU A 6 -47.10 -6.53 -32.47
C LEU A 6 -45.67 -6.43 -31.90
N GLY A 7 -45.10 -7.36 -31.15
CA GLY A 7 -45.32 -8.80 -31.05
C GLY A 7 -44.25 -9.54 -31.84
N PHE A 8 -43.03 -9.69 -31.29
CA PHE A 8 -42.09 -10.73 -31.69
C PHE A 8 -41.27 -11.18 -30.47
N ALA A 9 -41.63 -12.36 -29.95
CA ALA A 9 -40.83 -13.12 -29.02
C ALA A 9 -39.76 -13.89 -29.80
N ALA A 10 -38.49 -13.72 -29.44
CA ALA A 10 -37.40 -14.60 -29.86
C ALA A 10 -36.75 -15.16 -28.60
N ALA A 11 -37.23 -16.32 -28.15
CA ALA A 11 -36.58 -17.08 -27.10
C ALA A 11 -35.40 -17.85 -27.72
N ALA A 12 -34.19 -17.35 -27.54
CA ALA A 12 -32.97 -18.10 -27.83
C ALA A 12 -32.59 -18.92 -26.60
N ALA A 13 -32.88 -20.22 -26.64
CA ALA A 13 -32.36 -21.18 -25.67
C ALA A 13 -30.91 -21.54 -26.07
N MET A 14 -29.93 -21.09 -25.30
CA MET A 14 -28.56 -21.61 -25.38
C MET A 14 -28.36 -22.70 -24.33
N LEU A 15 -28.19 -23.94 -24.80
CA LEU A 15 -27.63 -25.04 -24.03
C LEU A 15 -26.11 -25.04 -24.24
N VAL A 16 -25.33 -24.75 -23.19
CA VAL A 16 -23.89 -25.11 -23.16
C VAL A 16 -23.53 -25.62 -21.76
N SER A 17 -23.45 -26.94 -21.69
CA SER A 17 -22.45 -27.81 -21.05
C SER A 17 -21.70 -27.29 -19.81
N ALA A 18 -22.08 -27.80 -18.64
CA ALA A 18 -21.22 -27.79 -17.44
C ALA A 18 -20.18 -28.92 -17.56
N THR A 19 -18.89 -28.56 -17.64
CA THR A 19 -17.78 -29.49 -17.41
C THR A 19 -17.30 -29.34 -15.96
N PRO A 20 -17.36 -30.39 -15.12
CA PRO A 20 -16.68 -30.38 -13.84
C PRO A 20 -15.24 -30.83 -14.06
N LEU A 21 -14.28 -29.97 -13.73
CA LEU A 21 -12.90 -30.36 -13.51
C LEU A 21 -12.47 -29.73 -12.20
N GLY A 22 -12.50 -30.55 -11.15
CA GLY A 22 -11.62 -30.30 -10.02
C GLY A 22 -10.19 -30.47 -10.50
N ASP A 23 -9.32 -29.56 -10.08
CA ASP A 23 -8.14 -29.94 -9.32
C ASP A 23 -7.58 -28.70 -8.62
N SER A 24 -6.90 -28.95 -7.52
CA SER A 24 -6.35 -27.95 -6.62
C SER A 24 -5.34 -27.05 -7.30
N SER A 25 -5.61 -25.74 -7.27
CA SER A 25 -4.54 -24.77 -7.08
C SER A 25 -5.10 -23.69 -6.17
N VAL A 26 -4.84 -23.86 -4.88
CA VAL A 26 -4.60 -22.72 -3.99
C VAL A 26 -3.56 -21.89 -4.73
N GLU A 27 -3.99 -20.82 -5.40
CA GLU A 27 -3.10 -19.73 -5.71
C GLU A 27 -2.67 -19.21 -4.35
N ILE A 28 -1.55 -19.77 -3.87
CA ILE A 28 -0.71 -19.10 -2.90
C ILE A 28 -0.56 -17.71 -3.48
N ARG A 29 -1.18 -16.75 -2.80
CA ARG A 29 -1.06 -15.33 -3.11
C ARG A 29 0.41 -15.03 -2.88
N ASP A 30 1.18 -15.20 -3.94
CA ASP A 30 2.61 -14.98 -3.97
C ASP A 30 2.81 -13.59 -3.38
N GLU A 31 3.53 -13.56 -2.27
CA GLU A 31 4.04 -12.40 -1.57
C GLU A 31 5.10 -11.72 -2.46
N SER A 32 4.66 -11.35 -3.65
CA SER A 32 5.43 -10.69 -4.69
C SER A 32 4.44 -9.94 -5.57
N SER A 33 3.62 -9.09 -4.93
CA SER A 33 3.43 -7.77 -5.50
C SER A 33 4.81 -7.09 -5.49
N VAL A 34 5.70 -7.50 -6.41
CA VAL A 34 6.72 -6.63 -6.93
C VAL A 34 5.93 -5.44 -7.44
N LEU A 35 5.84 -4.40 -6.61
CA LEU A 35 5.30 -3.10 -6.99
C LEU A 35 5.91 -2.79 -8.35
N GLU A 36 5.08 -2.94 -9.38
CA GLU A 36 5.47 -2.87 -10.77
C GLU A 36 6.20 -1.56 -10.97
N THR A 37 7.53 -1.63 -11.08
CA THR A 37 8.48 -0.51 -11.17
C THR A 37 8.40 0.50 -10.01
N ARG A 38 9.30 0.37 -9.02
CA ARG A 38 9.77 1.55 -8.28
C ARG A 38 10.16 2.62 -9.31
N GLN A 39 9.51 3.79 -9.27
CA GLN A 39 9.62 4.83 -10.30
C GLN A 39 10.98 5.55 -10.36
N THR A 40 11.99 5.00 -9.71
CA THR A 40 13.30 5.61 -9.48
C THR A 40 14.40 4.56 -9.63
N SER A 41 15.56 4.98 -10.15
CA SER A 41 16.73 4.10 -10.24
C SER A 41 17.24 3.68 -8.86
N SER A 42 17.05 4.52 -7.84
CA SER A 42 17.38 4.22 -6.44
C SER A 42 16.47 3.16 -5.80
N GLY A 43 15.32 2.88 -6.41
CA GLY A 43 14.31 2.01 -5.83
C GLY A 43 13.61 2.62 -4.60
N CYS A 44 13.74 3.93 -4.40
CA CYS A 44 13.13 4.67 -3.30
C CYS A 44 11.91 5.47 -3.77
N TYR A 45 10.91 5.63 -2.92
CA TYR A 45 9.68 6.34 -3.23
C TYR A 45 9.33 7.33 -2.12
N TYR A 46 8.44 8.29 -2.42
CA TYR A 46 7.94 9.20 -1.41
C TYR A 46 6.99 8.47 -0.47
N PHE A 47 7.21 8.63 0.83
CA PHE A 47 6.38 8.08 1.89
C PHE A 47 6.02 9.19 2.87
N ALA A 48 4.81 9.17 3.40
CA ALA A 48 4.38 9.99 4.53
C ALA A 48 3.45 9.17 5.41
N SER A 49 3.49 9.41 6.72
CA SER A 49 2.53 8.83 7.66
C SER A 49 1.99 9.95 8.55
N PRO A 50 0.92 10.64 8.12
CA PRO A 50 0.29 11.70 8.91
C PRO A 50 -0.22 11.18 10.26
N THR A 51 -0.69 9.93 10.33
CA THR A 51 -1.11 9.26 11.56
C THR A 51 0.03 9.17 12.57
N CYS A 52 1.26 8.96 12.09
CA CYS A 52 2.46 8.88 12.92
C CYS A 52 3.31 10.16 12.94
N CYS A 53 2.75 11.29 12.50
CA CYS A 53 3.45 12.58 12.49
C CYS A 53 4.75 12.57 11.65
N VAL A 54 4.83 11.66 10.67
CA VAL A 54 5.97 11.55 9.76
C VAL A 54 5.65 12.34 8.49
N PRO A 55 6.40 13.41 8.20
CA PRO A 55 6.21 14.19 6.98
C PRO A 55 6.65 13.39 5.75
N THR A 56 6.56 13.99 4.57
CA THR A 56 7.06 13.35 3.35
C THR A 56 8.57 13.14 3.44
N VAL A 57 8.98 11.89 3.31
CA VAL A 57 10.37 11.40 3.32
C VAL A 57 10.58 10.42 2.16
N CYS A 58 11.81 9.98 1.94
CA CYS A 58 12.10 8.92 0.98
C CYS A 58 12.22 7.57 1.70
N MET A 59 11.39 6.60 1.31
CA MET A 59 11.47 5.23 1.81
C MET A 59 12.06 4.31 0.75
N CYS A 60 13.03 3.50 1.17
CA CYS A 60 13.76 2.56 0.32
C CYS A 60 13.63 1.12 0.86
N ALA A 61 14.28 0.16 0.20
CA ALA A 61 14.29 -1.23 0.62
C ALA A 61 14.75 -1.43 2.08
N GLY A 62 14.10 -2.40 2.76
CA GLY A 62 14.33 -2.66 4.18
C GLY A 62 13.82 -1.54 5.09
N SER A 63 12.76 -0.83 4.67
CA SER A 63 12.13 0.26 5.41
C SER A 63 13.09 1.39 5.80
N ARG A 64 14.20 1.56 5.07
CA ARG A 64 15.16 2.64 5.32
C ARG A 64 14.58 3.96 4.87
N ILE A 65 14.68 4.96 5.74
CA ILE A 65 14.15 6.30 5.51
C ILE A 65 15.29 7.28 5.35
N TYR A 66 15.12 8.16 4.38
CA TYR A 66 16.08 9.14 3.93
C TYR A 66 15.41 10.50 3.74
N GLN A 67 16.21 11.56 3.79
CA GLN A 67 15.79 12.89 3.42
C GLN A 67 15.48 12.97 1.92
N ILE A 68 14.51 13.83 1.58
CA ILE A 68 14.25 14.19 0.19
C ILE A 68 15.44 14.99 -0.33
N ASN A 69 15.96 14.59 -1.49
CA ASN A 69 16.90 15.36 -2.28
C ASN A 69 16.19 16.59 -2.88
N ARG A 70 16.28 17.71 -2.17
CA ARG A 70 15.64 18.98 -2.57
C ARG A 70 16.29 19.57 -3.81
N ASP A 71 17.58 19.34 -4.06
CA ASP A 71 18.23 19.84 -5.28
C ASP A 71 17.64 19.17 -6.53
N ASN A 72 17.43 17.86 -6.48
CA ASN A 72 16.76 17.15 -7.57
C ASN A 72 15.31 17.64 -7.74
N GLN A 73 14.58 17.80 -6.64
CA GLN A 73 13.20 18.30 -6.69
C GLN A 73 13.12 19.72 -7.28
N ASN A 74 14.02 20.62 -6.89
CA ASN A 74 14.09 21.99 -7.40
C ASN A 74 14.44 22.05 -8.90
N ARG A 75 15.08 21.00 -9.42
CA ARG A 75 15.39 20.81 -10.85
C ARG A 75 14.28 20.09 -11.62
N GLY A 76 13.14 19.79 -10.99
CA GLY A 76 12.04 19.03 -11.59
C GLY A 76 12.31 17.53 -11.72
N LEU A 77 13.33 17.01 -11.05
CA LEU A 77 13.64 15.57 -10.98
C LEU A 77 12.99 14.94 -9.74
N HIS A 78 12.97 13.61 -9.69
CA HIS A 78 12.44 12.88 -8.53
C HIS A 78 13.37 13.05 -7.32
N GLY A 79 12.86 13.60 -6.21
CA GLY A 79 13.64 13.90 -5.02
C GLY A 79 14.05 12.68 -4.18
N CYS A 80 13.55 11.49 -4.50
CA CYS A 80 14.07 10.24 -3.94
C CYS A 80 15.01 9.50 -4.88
N ASP A 81 15.48 10.14 -5.96
CA ASP A 81 16.36 9.50 -6.95
C ASP A 81 17.60 10.34 -7.30
N PRO A 82 18.75 10.13 -6.64
CA PRO A 82 18.91 9.37 -5.40
C PRO A 82 18.36 10.17 -4.19
N PRO A 83 18.01 9.49 -3.10
CA PRO A 83 17.64 10.18 -1.87
C PRO A 83 18.87 10.80 -1.18
N TRP A 84 18.66 11.58 -0.13
CA TRP A 84 19.73 12.18 0.67
C TRP A 84 19.71 11.69 2.12
N GLY A 85 20.80 11.91 2.85
CA GLY A 85 20.90 11.82 4.32
C GLY A 85 20.03 10.75 4.98
N PHE A 86 20.62 9.61 5.37
CA PHE A 86 19.94 8.57 6.12
C PHE A 86 19.33 9.12 7.42
N ILE A 87 18.08 8.77 7.68
CA ILE A 87 17.34 9.16 8.89
C ILE A 87 17.26 7.97 9.85
N GLY A 88 16.85 6.80 9.35
CA GLY A 88 16.64 5.63 10.19
C GLY A 88 15.96 4.47 9.46
N THR A 89 15.51 3.48 10.21
CA THR A 89 14.83 2.29 9.70
C THR A 89 13.44 2.20 10.33
N GLY A 90 12.41 2.26 9.49
CA GLY A 90 11.00 2.33 9.90
C GLY A 90 10.55 3.76 10.16
N TYR A 91 9.28 4.05 9.87
CA TYR A 91 8.75 5.42 10.02
C TYR A 91 8.62 5.83 11.49
N THR A 92 8.55 4.87 12.42
CA THR A 92 8.64 5.11 13.86
C THR A 92 10.00 5.63 14.32
N SER A 93 11.07 5.42 13.54
CA SER A 93 12.39 5.97 13.86
C SER A 93 12.59 7.41 13.38
N TYR A 94 11.60 8.01 12.71
CA TYR A 94 11.69 9.38 12.23
C TYR A 94 11.76 10.37 13.42
N PRO A 95 12.67 11.36 13.42
CA PRO A 95 12.72 12.37 14.46
C PRO A 95 11.40 13.16 14.55
N GLY A 96 10.68 12.99 15.65
CA GLY A 96 9.36 13.60 15.84
C GLY A 96 8.17 12.71 15.43
N SER A 97 8.40 11.43 15.13
CA SER A 97 7.32 10.44 15.03
C SER A 97 6.51 10.40 16.34
N CYS A 98 5.19 10.45 16.22
CA CYS A 98 4.28 10.25 17.36
C CYS A 98 3.84 8.79 17.52
N CYS A 99 4.28 7.90 16.64
CA CYS A 99 4.13 6.46 16.80
C CYS A 99 5.41 5.82 17.35
N ARG A 100 5.22 4.73 18.10
CA ARG A 100 6.28 3.89 18.66
C ARG A 100 6.06 2.42 18.30
N LEU A 101 7.16 1.68 18.19
CA LEU A 101 7.12 0.23 18.08
C LEU A 101 6.91 -0.36 19.49
N ALA A 102 5.83 -1.09 19.68
CA ALA A 102 5.52 -1.80 20.91
C ALA A 102 6.33 -3.10 21.03
N SER A 103 6.41 -3.65 22.24
CA SER A 103 7.20 -4.86 22.52
C SER A 103 6.71 -6.10 21.79
N ASN A 104 5.42 -6.14 21.42
CA ASN A 104 4.84 -7.21 20.61
C ASN A 104 5.12 -7.04 19.10
N GLY A 105 5.74 -5.92 18.67
CA GLY A 105 5.95 -5.59 17.26
C GLY A 105 4.84 -4.76 16.61
N ALA A 106 3.81 -4.38 17.36
CA ALA A 106 2.75 -3.51 16.86
C ALA A 106 3.21 -2.05 16.81
N ILE A 107 2.62 -1.26 15.93
CA ILE A 107 2.84 0.17 15.90
C ILE A 107 1.73 0.85 16.67
N GLU A 108 2.10 1.61 17.69
CA GLU A 108 1.17 2.24 18.62
C GLU A 108 1.36 3.76 18.63
N LYS A 109 0.26 4.48 18.81
CA LYS A 109 0.23 5.92 19.05
C LYS A 109 -0.39 6.18 20.43
N ALA A 110 0.24 7.05 21.22
CA ALA A 110 -0.37 7.57 22.43
C ALA A 110 -1.25 8.76 22.06
N GLU A 111 -2.51 8.73 22.48
CA GLU A 111 -3.44 9.84 22.33
C GLU A 111 -3.32 10.80 23.52
N GLU A 112 -3.82 12.03 23.36
CA GLU A 112 -3.72 13.08 24.38
C GLU A 112 -4.47 12.73 25.68
N ASP A 113 -5.46 11.85 25.61
CA ASP A 113 -6.20 11.33 26.76
C ASP A 113 -5.46 10.19 27.50
N GLY A 114 -4.26 9.83 27.04
CA GLY A 114 -3.45 8.75 27.60
C GLY A 114 -3.82 7.36 27.10
N SER A 115 -4.82 7.24 26.22
CA SER A 115 -5.13 5.97 25.55
C SER A 115 -4.05 5.61 24.52
N VAL A 116 -3.91 4.31 24.27
CA VAL A 116 -2.97 3.78 23.26
C VAL A 116 -3.78 3.19 22.12
N GLN A 117 -3.58 3.73 20.92
CA GLN A 117 -4.17 3.21 19.69
C GLN A 117 -3.15 2.35 18.95
N THR A 118 -3.53 1.12 18.61
CA THR A 118 -2.77 0.28 17.67
C THR A 118 -3.06 0.73 16.25
N ILE A 119 -2.04 1.19 15.54
CA ILE A 119 -2.08 1.69 14.16
C ILE A 119 -1.85 0.56 13.17
N GLU A 120 -0.84 -0.27 13.45
CA GLU A 120 -0.53 -1.47 12.68
C GLU A 120 -0.34 -2.62 13.67
N ALA A 121 -1.03 -3.74 13.44
CA ALA A 121 -0.85 -4.94 14.24
C ALA A 121 0.54 -5.56 13.96
N SER A 122 1.07 -6.31 14.94
CA SER A 122 2.32 -7.03 14.77
C SER A 122 2.25 -8.01 13.59
N PRO A 123 3.37 -8.24 12.87
CA PRO A 123 3.44 -9.28 11.83
C PRO A 123 3.32 -10.73 12.34
N MET A 124 2.87 -10.96 13.58
CA MET A 124 2.82 -12.27 14.23
C MET A 124 1.41 -12.86 14.28
N GLU A 125 0.56 -12.66 13.26
CA GLU A 125 -0.62 -13.52 13.03
C GLU A 125 -0.93 -13.59 11.53
N ALA A 126 -0.28 -14.53 10.83
CA ALA A 126 -0.76 -15.13 9.59
C ALA A 126 -0.32 -16.59 9.53
#